data_AF-A0A7C3SBM0-F1
#
_entry.id   AF-A0A7C3SBM0-F1
#
_cell.length_a   1.000
_cell.length_b   1.000
_cell.length_c   1.000
_cell.angle_alpha   90.00
_cell.angle_beta   90.00
_cell.angle_gamma   90.00
#
_symmetry.space_group_name_H-M   'P 1'
#
loop_
_entity.id
_entity.type
_entity.pdbx_description
1 polymer ?
#
loop_
_entity_poly.entity_id
_entity_poly.type
_entity_poly.pdbx_seq_one_letter_code
_entity_poly.pdbx_strand_id
1 'polypeptide(L)' 'MSQWTVLMRGRPSEIAAVQSWLNANEIPTITRTAEVHGNIVELLVPADKVARAKELLAAISHSQYAHDDEVKGEWDE' A
#
# COMPACT_ATOMS: atom_id res chain seq x y z
N MET A 1 -16.99 -17.30 8.91
CA MET A 1 -15.64 -17.48 8.34
C MET A 1 -15.15 -16.12 7.89
N SER A 2 -13.95 -15.69 8.28
CA SER A 2 -13.42 -14.39 7.83
C SER A 2 -13.05 -14.50 6.36
N GLN A 3 -13.76 -13.76 5.51
CA GLN A 3 -13.50 -13.72 4.07
C GLN A 3 -12.29 -12.83 3.80
N TRP A 4 -11.33 -13.33 3.03
CA TRP A 4 -10.14 -12.59 2.60
C TRP A 4 -10.32 -12.13 1.17
N THR A 5 -10.00 -10.86 0.92
CA THR A 5 -10.15 -10.22 -0.39
C THR A 5 -8.80 -9.71 -0.86
N VAL A 6 -8.52 -9.89 -2.15
CA VAL A 6 -7.31 -9.33 -2.79
C VAL A 6 -7.41 -7.81 -2.80
N LEU A 7 -6.46 -7.15 -2.15
CA LEU A 7 -6.33 -5.71 -2.13
C LEU A 7 -5.52 -5.21 -3.32
N MET A 8 -4.37 -5.84 -3.58
CA MET A 8 -3.48 -5.47 -4.68
C MET A 8 -2.61 -6.65 -5.16
N ARG A 9 -2.01 -6.47 -6.34
CA ARG A 9 -1.04 -7.38 -6.95
C ARG A 9 0.18 -6.57 -7.40
N GLY A 10 1.38 -7.11 -7.20
CA GLY A 10 2.61 -6.41 -7.56
C GLY A 10 3.85 -7.24 -7.32
N ARG A 11 5.03 -6.60 -7.40
CA ARG A 11 6.31 -7.26 -7.10
C ARG A 11 6.42 -7.53 -5.59
N PRO A 12 7.26 -8.49 -5.16
CA PRO A 12 7.35 -8.85 -3.75
C PRO A 12 7.81 -7.69 -2.86
N SER A 13 8.67 -6.81 -3.37
CA SER A 13 9.15 -5.62 -2.67
C SER A 13 8.04 -4.57 -2.45
N GLU A 14 7.20 -4.33 -3.45
CA GLU A 14 6.05 -3.41 -3.35
C GLU A 14 5.02 -3.94 -2.36
N ILE A 15 4.74 -5.24 -2.46
CA ILE A 15 3.80 -5.92 -1.56
C ILE A 15 4.33 -5.90 -0.12
N ALA A 16 5.62 -6.14 0.10
CA ALA A 16 6.21 -6.11 1.44
C ALA A 16 6.12 -4.72 2.09
N ALA A 17 6.34 -3.65 1.33
CA ALA A 17 6.21 -2.28 1.83
C ALA A 17 4.77 -1.97 2.27
N VAL A 18 3.78 -2.30 1.42
CA VAL A 18 2.37 -2.10 1.73
C VAL A 18 1.92 -2.99 2.90
N GLN A 19 2.37 -4.24 2.93
CA GLN A 19 2.08 -5.19 3.99
C GLN A 19 2.54 -4.65 5.35
N SER A 20 3.78 -4.14 5.41
CA SER A 20 4.33 -3.55 6.63
C SER A 20 3.52 -2.35 7.10
N TRP A 21 3.12 -1.47 6.17
CA TRP A 21 2.31 -0.28 6.49
C TRP A 21 0.92 -0.65 7.04
N LEU A 22 0.22 -1.59 6.39
CA LEU A 22 -1.10 -2.01 6.81
C LEU A 22 -1.07 -2.73 8.17
N ASN A 23 -0.08 -3.60 8.39
CA ASN A 23 0.11 -4.26 9.68
C ASN A 23 0.40 -3.25 10.80
N ALA A 24 1.19 -2.21 10.53
CA ALA A 24 1.44 -1.12 11.49
C ALA A 24 0.19 -0.30 11.84
N ASN A 25 -0.83 -0.31 10.96
CA ASN A 25 -2.13 0.32 11.17
C ASN A 25 -3.21 -0.70 11.60
N GLU A 26 -2.80 -1.83 12.20
CA GLU A 26 -3.71 -2.85 12.76
C GLU A 26 -4.64 -3.52 11.73
N ILE A 27 -4.24 -3.52 10.45
CA ILE A 27 -4.93 -4.26 9.39
C ILE A 27 -4.14 -5.54 9.11
N PRO A 28 -4.66 -6.73 9.48
CA PRO A 28 -3.97 -7.97 9.22
C PRO A 28 -3.94 -8.27 7.73
N THR A 29 -2.84 -8.87 7.28
CA THR A 29 -2.56 -9.12 5.86
C THR A 29 -2.07 -10.54 5.63
N ILE A 30 -2.35 -11.10 4.46
CA ILE A 30 -1.80 -12.37 3.97
C ILE A 30 -1.23 -12.14 2.57
N THR A 31 -0.12 -12.78 2.25
CA THR A 31 0.44 -12.79 0.90
C THR A 31 0.26 -14.14 0.22
N ARG A 32 0.06 -14.12 -1.09
CA ARG A 32 -0.03 -15.33 -1.93
C ARG A 32 0.72 -15.12 -3.23
N THR A 33 1.53 -16.09 -3.66
CA THR A 33 2.13 -16.05 -5.00
C THR A 33 1.03 -16.25 -6.04
N ALA A 34 0.86 -15.25 -6.93
CA ALA A 34 -0.12 -15.29 -8.00
C ALA A 34 0.51 -15.81 -9.30
N GLU A 35 1.75 -15.45 -9.57
CA GLU A 35 2.52 -15.92 -10.73
C GLU A 35 3.99 -16.12 -10.38
N VAL A 36 4.50 -17.33 -10.60
CA VAL A 36 5.88 -17.70 -10.24
C VAL A 36 6.89 -17.12 -11.25
N HIS A 37 6.58 -17.19 -12.56
CA HIS A 37 7.51 -16.75 -13.60
C HIS A 37 7.66 -15.22 -13.69
N GLY A 38 6.61 -14.46 -13.34
CA GLY A 38 6.64 -12.99 -13.26
C GLY A 38 6.94 -12.44 -11.85
N ASN A 39 7.16 -13.31 -10.85
CA ASN A 39 7.33 -12.92 -9.44
C ASN A 39 6.19 -12.01 -8.93
N ILE A 40 4.94 -12.28 -9.33
CA ILE A 40 3.79 -11.49 -8.89
C ILE A 40 3.21 -12.08 -7.62
N VAL A 41 3.02 -11.22 -6.62
CA VAL A 41 2.44 -11.55 -5.32
C VAL A 41 1.15 -10.76 -5.13
N GLU A 42 0.14 -11.44 -4.60
CA GLU A 42 -1.12 -10.88 -4.12
C GLU A 42 -1.02 -10.54 -2.64
N LEU A 43 -1.53 -9.37 -2.28
CA LEU A 43 -1.80 -9.00 -0.90
C LEU A 43 -3.30 -9.09 -0.63
N LEU A 44 -3.67 -9.83 0.41
CA LEU A 44 -5.04 -10.02 0.85
C LEU A 44 -5.25 -9.38 2.22
N VAL A 45 -6.45 -8.85 2.43
CA VAL A 45 -6.94 -8.29 3.70
C VAL A 45 -8.33 -8.85 4.02
N PRO A 46 -8.78 -8.82 5.29
CA PRO A 46 -10.16 -9.14 5.62
C PRO A 46 -11.14 -8.26 4.85
N ALA A 47 -12.23 -8.85 4.34
CA ALA A 47 -13.21 -8.17 3.51
C ALA A 47 -13.81 -6.92 4.19
N ASP A 48 -13.99 -6.95 5.51
CA ASP A 48 -14.48 -5.84 6.34
C ASP A 48 -13.48 -4.70 6.49
N LYS A 49 -12.19 -4.95 6.23
CA LYS A 49 -11.10 -3.95 6.34
C LYS A 49 -10.67 -3.36 4.99
N VAL A 50 -11.24 -3.83 3.88
CA VAL A 50 -10.84 -3.38 2.52
C VAL A 50 -10.99 -1.87 2.35
N ALA A 51 -12.12 -1.30 2.79
CA ALA A 51 -12.35 0.15 2.68
C ALA A 51 -11.27 0.93 3.44
N ARG A 52 -11.04 0.55 4.70
CA ARG A 52 -10.02 1.18 5.55
C ARG A 52 -8.61 1.04 4.99
N ALA A 53 -8.26 -0.13 4.45
CA ALA A 53 -6.96 -0.36 3.82
C ALA A 53 -6.75 0.55 2.61
N LYS A 54 -7.78 0.75 1.78
CA LYS A 54 -7.73 1.66 0.63
C LYS A 54 -7.58 3.12 1.07
N GLU A 55 -8.27 3.55 2.12
CA GLU A 55 -8.14 4.91 2.66
C GLU A 55 -6.71 5.20 3.14
N LEU A 56 -6.11 4.26 3.88
CA LEU A 56 -4.72 4.40 4.35
C LEU A 56 -3.71 4.44 3.20
N LEU A 57 -3.96 3.65 2.15
CA LEU A 57 -3.14 3.67 0.93
C LEU A 57 -3.30 4.96 0.13
N ALA A 58 -4.50 5.53 0.09
CA ALA A 58 -4.71 6.84 -0.53
C ALA A 58 -3.96 7.94 0.23
N ALA A 59 -4.01 7.94 1.56
CA ALA A 59 -3.33 8.93 2.40
C ALA A 59 -1.82 9.03 2.11
N ILE A 60 -1.12 7.89 1.98
CA ILE A 60 0.31 7.90 1.65
C ILE A 60 0.61 8.36 0.21
N SER A 61 -0.31 8.13 -0.73
CA SER A 61 -0.18 8.63 -2.10
C SER A 61 -0.35 10.15 -2.18
N HIS A 62 -1.21 10.72 -1.34
CA HIS A 62 -1.45 12.17 -1.28
C HIS A 62 -0.34 12.93 -0.54
N SER A 63 0.29 12.33 0.48
CA SER A 63 1.41 12.95 1.19
C SER A 63 2.65 13.17 0.31
N GLN A 64 2.80 12.43 -0.80
CA GLN A 64 3.87 12.64 -1.78
C GLN A 64 3.65 13.87 -2.68
N TYR A 65 2.40 14.34 -2.83
CA TYR A 65 2.08 15.53 -3.63
C TYR A 65 2.13 16.84 -2.84
N ALA A 66 2.06 16.79 -1.51
CA ALA A 66 2.09 17.98 -0.67
C ALA A 66 3.51 18.51 -0.40
N HIS A 67 4.56 17.81 -0.83
CA HIS A 67 5.95 18.22 -0.57
C HIS A 67 6.67 18.85 -1.77
N ASP A 68 6.03 18.89 -2.94
CA ASP A 68 6.62 19.47 -4.16
C ASP A 68 6.30 20.97 -4.35
N ASP A 69 5.37 21.53 -3.56
CA ASP A 69 4.90 22.92 -3.71
C ASP A 69 5.60 23.94 -2.78
N GLU A 70 6.55 23.51 -1.94
CA GLU A 70 7.23 24.37 -0.94
C GLU A 70 8.75 24.54 -1.16
N VAL A 71 9.25 24.34 -2.38
CA VAL A 71 10.64 24.71 -2.77
C VAL A 71 10.64 25.72 -3.90
N LYS A 72 10.02 26.88 -3.66
CA LYS A 72 10.19 28.06 -4.51
C LYS A 72 10.23 29.36 -3.69
N GLY A 73 11.05 29.35 -2.63
CA GLY A 73 11.36 30.53 -1.84
C GLY A 73 12.86 30.67 -1.69
N GLU A 74 13.41 31.72 -2.33
CA GLU A 74 14.73 32.33 -2.12
C GLU A 74 15.99 31.47 -2.29
N TRP A 75 16.74 31.70 -3.37
CA TRP A 75 18.17 32.06 -3.31
C TRP A 75 18.53 32.95 -4.54
N ASP A 76 19.11 34.11 -4.21
CA ASP A 76 19.70 35.24 -4.96
C ASP A 76 19.92 35.19 -6.49
N GLU A 77 19.57 36.30 -7.18
CA GLU A 77 20.54 37.30 -7.69
C GLU A 77 19.88 38.68 -7.88
#